data_AF-A0A817KE30-F1
#
_entry.id   AF-A0A817KE30-F1
#
_cell.length_a   1.000
_cell.length_b   1.000
_cell.length_c   1.000
_cell.angle_alpha   90.00
_cell.angle_beta   90.00
_cell.angle_gamma   90.00
#
_symmetry.space_group_name_H-M   'P 1'
#
loop_
_entity.id
_entity.type
_entity.pdbx_description
1 polymer ?
#
loop_
_entity_poly.entity_id
_entity_poly.type
_entity_poly.pdbx_seq_one_letter_code
_entity_poly.pdbx_strand_id
1 'polypeptide(L)' 'MLDYKIEYESISSLNLCRGRKGSPVCMFTDICLSKFPPLDDINYKYCFECNRYTLLTNQHCSLCQRCVKAERNHCNTCN' A
#
# COMPACT_ATOMS: atom_id res chain seq x y z
N MET A 1 4.83 3.01 -6.82
CA MET A 1 4.26 3.42 -5.52
C MET A 1 4.44 2.28 -4.55
N LEU A 2 5.08 2.54 -3.41
CA LEU A 2 5.22 1.59 -2.31
C LEU A 2 4.00 1.65 -1.39
N ASP A 3 3.62 0.51 -0.82
CA ASP A 3 2.47 0.40 0.10
C ASP A 3 2.84 0.71 1.57
N TYR A 4 4.04 1.23 1.83
CA TYR A 4 4.50 1.57 3.18
C TYR A 4 3.70 2.73 3.78
N LYS A 5 3.26 2.54 5.02
CA LYS A 5 2.66 3.59 5.83
C LYS A 5 3.78 4.51 6.35
N ILE A 6 3.76 5.76 5.91
CA ILE A 6 4.66 6.79 6.41
C ILE A 6 3.98 7.48 7.58
N GLU A 7 4.48 7.28 8.79
CA GLU A 7 4.02 7.99 9.99
C GLU A 7 4.88 9.24 10.21
N TYR A 8 4.24 10.31 10.68
CA TYR A 8 4.90 11.58 11.01
C TYR A 8 4.72 11.84 12.51
N GLU A 9 5.75 12.37 13.16
CA GLU A 9 5.67 12.71 14.60
C GLU A 9 4.69 13.86 14.87
N SER A 10 4.57 14.84 13.96
CA SER A 10 3.65 15.98 14.12
C SER A 10 2.52 15.96 13.08
N ILE A 11 1.45 15.23 13.37
CA ILE A 11 0.22 15.17 12.56
C ILE A 11 -0.63 16.46 12.67
N SER A 12 -0.20 17.43 13.49
CA SER A 12 -0.99 18.61 13.90
C SER A 12 -1.31 19.62 12.79
N SER A 13 -0.55 19.68 11.70
CA SER A 13 -0.78 20.62 10.58
C SER A 13 -1.54 20.01 9.39
N LEU A 14 -1.76 18.69 9.40
CA LEU A 14 -2.60 18.03 8.42
C LEU A 14 -4.04 18.10 8.92
N ASN A 15 -4.85 18.98 8.33
CA ASN A 15 -6.31 19.03 8.48
C ASN A 15 -6.96 17.73 7.95
N LEU A 16 -6.65 16.59 8.57
CA LEU A 16 -7.26 15.30 8.27
C LEU A 16 -8.67 15.36 8.85
N CYS A 17 -9.63 15.60 7.96
CA CYS A 17 -11.05 15.51 8.26
C CYS A 17 -11.31 14.25 9.12
N ARG A 18 -11.93 14.48 10.28
CA ARG A 18 -12.29 13.50 11.30
C ARG A 18 -12.77 12.20 10.63
N GLY A 19 -11.93 11.16 10.59
CA GLY A 19 -12.30 9.84 10.09
C GLY A 19 -11.30 9.11 9.20
N ARG A 20 -10.35 9.80 8.54
CA ARG A 20 -9.34 9.11 7.70
C ARG A 20 -8.17 8.60 8.54
N LYS A 21 -8.21 7.31 8.91
CA LYS A 21 -7.08 6.59 9.54
C LYS A 21 -6.06 6.19 8.48
N GLY A 22 -5.10 7.06 8.19
CA GLY A 22 -3.95 6.74 7.33
C GLY A 22 -3.24 7.99 6.80
N SER A 23 -1.91 7.92 6.66
CA SER A 23 -1.13 8.96 6.01
C SER A 23 -1.52 9.08 4.54
N PRO A 24 -1.75 10.30 4.02
CA PRO A 24 -2.00 10.51 2.59
C PRO A 24 -0.73 10.37 1.75
N VAL A 25 0.45 10.31 2.39
CA VAL A 25 1.74 10.32 1.70
C VAL A 25 2.15 8.90 1.37
N CYS A 26 2.64 8.72 0.14
CA CYS A 26 3.20 7.48 -0.37
C CYS A 26 4.54 7.76 -1.05
N MET A 27 5.43 6.77 -1.05
CA MET A 27 6.73 6.87 -1.71
C MET A 27 6.66 6.39 -3.17
N PHE A 28 7.31 7.14 -4.05
CA PHE A 28 7.53 6.78 -5.46
C PHE A 28 9.03 6.69 -5.69
N THR A 29 9.45 5.62 -6.37
CA THR A 29 10.84 5.36 -6.71
C THR A 29 10.89 4.59 -8.01
N ASP A 30 11.94 4.82 -8.78
CA ASP A 30 12.25 4.11 -10.02
C ASP A 30 13.06 2.82 -9.75
N ILE A 31 13.47 2.60 -8.49
CA ILE A 31 14.21 1.41 -8.06
C ILE A 31 13.25 0.21 -7.98
N CYS A 32 13.75 -0.99 -8.29
CA CYS A 32 12.99 -2.24 -8.18
C CYS A 32 12.39 -2.42 -6.77
N LEU A 33 11.08 -2.59 -6.71
CA LEU A 33 10.32 -2.65 -5.45
C LEU A 33 10.62 -3.93 -4.63
N SER A 34 11.18 -4.97 -5.24
CA SER A 34 11.64 -6.18 -4.56
C SER A 34 12.85 -5.95 -3.66
N LYS A 35 13.65 -4.90 -3.94
CA LYS A 35 14.87 -4.57 -3.20
C LYS A 35 14.62 -3.79 -1.91
N PHE A 36 13.37 -3.41 -1.66
CA PHE A 36 12.96 -2.76 -0.43
C PHE A 36 12.23 -3.77 0.45
N PRO A 37 12.90 -4.46 1.38
CA PRO A 37 12.22 -5.15 2.45
C PRO A 37 11.68 -4.14 3.48
N PRO A 38 10.49 -4.39 4.06
CA PRO A 38 9.99 -3.60 5.18
C PRO A 38 10.93 -3.73 6.39
N LEU A 39 10.92 -2.72 7.28
CA LEU A 39 11.65 -2.79 8.54
C LEU A 39 10.97 -3.76 9.53
N ASP A 40 9.67 -4.02 9.34
CA ASP A 40 8.84 -4.90 10.17
C ASP A 40 8.06 -5.92 9.31
N ASP A 41 8.25 -7.20 9.58
CA ASP A 41 7.51 -8.28 8.88
C ASP A 41 6.09 -8.49 9.42
N ILE A 42 5.69 -7.76 10.46
CA ILE A 42 4.39 -7.91 11.12
C ILE A 42 3.26 -7.34 10.25
N ASN A 43 3.50 -6.21 9.58
CA ASN A 43 2.47 -5.45 8.88
C ASN A 43 2.50 -5.61 7.36
N TYR A 44 3.53 -6.26 6.84
CA TYR A 44 3.79 -6.37 5.42
C TYR A 44 4.02 -7.81 5.01
N LYS A 45 3.73 -8.11 3.75
CA LYS A 45 4.00 -9.41 3.14
C LYS A 45 4.54 -9.21 1.73
N TYR A 46 5.30 -10.19 1.28
CA TYR A 46 5.75 -10.23 -0.10
C TYR A 46 4.65 -10.78 -1.02
N CYS A 47 4.38 -10.09 -2.12
CA CYS A 47 3.55 -10.59 -3.20
C CYS A 47 4.44 -11.03 -4.36
N PHE A 48 4.44 -12.32 -4.66
CA PHE A 48 5.25 -12.91 -5.74
C PHE A 48 4.79 -12.45 -7.12
N GLU A 49 3.46 -12.40 -7.36
CA GLU A 49 2.89 -11.94 -8.64
C GLU A 49 3.28 -10.49 -8.95
N CYS A 50 3.31 -9.61 -7.94
CA CYS A 50 3.71 -8.22 -8.10
C CYS A 50 5.21 -7.99 -7.88
N ASN A 51 5.98 -9.01 -7.49
CA ASN A 51 7.41 -8.93 -7.15
C ASN A 51 7.74 -7.78 -6.18
N ARG A 52 6.91 -7.56 -5.14
CA ARG A 52 7.04 -6.42 -4.20
C ARG A 52 6.42 -6.70 -2.84
N TYR A 53 6.87 -5.96 -1.83
CA TYR A 53 6.23 -5.94 -0.52
C TYR A 53 4.97 -5.07 -0.52
N THR A 54 3.93 -5.56 0.15
CA THR A 54 2.60 -4.95 0.24
C THR A 54 2.07 -5.08 1.66
N LEU A 55 1.04 -4.32 2.04
CA LEU A 55 0.40 -4.50 3.35
C LEU A 55 -0.12 -5.92 3.51
N LEU A 56 -0.01 -6.48 4.71
CA LEU A 56 -0.48 -7.83 5.04
C LEU A 56 -1.96 -8.02 4.66
N THR A 57 -2.77 -6.97 4.83
CA THR A 57 -4.21 -6.95 4.55
C THR A 57 -4.57 -6.75 3.08
N ASN A 58 -3.61 -6.44 2.21
CA ASN A 58 -3.88 -6.32 0.78
C ASN A 58 -4.02 -7.70 0.13
N GLN A 59 -4.84 -7.79 -0.91
CA GLN A 59 -5.01 -8.98 -1.74
C GLN A 59 -4.64 -8.67 -3.20
N HIS A 60 -3.99 -9.62 -3.86
CA HIS A 60 -3.66 -9.49 -5.27
C HIS A 60 -4.91 -9.71 -6.12
N CYS A 61 -5.25 -8.72 -6.95
CA CYS A 61 -6.28 -8.88 -7.96
C CYS A 61 -5.63 -9.34 -9.26
N SER A 62 -5.95 -10.57 -9.70
CA SER A 62 -5.43 -11.16 -10.95
C SER A 62 -5.90 -10.43 -12.20
N LEU A 63 -7.07 -9.77 -12.16
CA LEU A 63 -7.59 -9.00 -13.29
C LEU A 63 -6.85 -7.66 -13.45
N CYS A 64 -6.61 -6.94 -12.35
CA CYS A 64 -5.84 -5.70 -12.36
C CYS A 64 -4.32 -5.90 -12.35
N GLN A 65 -3.84 -7.11 -12.08
CA GLN A 65 -2.43 -7.45 -11.87
C GLN A 65 -1.76 -6.59 -10.78
N ARG A 66 -2.52 -6.26 -9.72
CA ARG A 66 -2.06 -5.40 -8.61
C ARG A 66 -2.65 -5.81 -7.28
N CYS A 67 -1.88 -5.61 -6.22
CA CYS A 67 -2.38 -5.69 -4.85
C CYS A 67 -3.26 -4.48 -4.50
N VAL A 68 -4.45 -4.76 -4.00
CA VAL A 68 -5.44 -3.78 -3.54
C VAL A 68 -5.90 -4.14 -2.13
N LYS A 69 -6.54 -3.20 -1.42
CA LYS A 69 -7.14 -3.50 -0.11
C LYS A 69 -8.18 -4.61 -0.26
N ALA A 70 -8.19 -5.58 0.67
CA ALA A 70 -9.13 -6.71 0.64
C ALA A 70 -10.61 -6.31 0.57
N GLU A 71 -10.99 -5.14 1.09
CA GLU A 71 -12.37 -4.64 1.06
C GLU A 71 -12.80 -4.10 -0.32
N ARG A 72 -11.88 -4.00 -1.29
CA ARG A 72 -12.17 -3.49 -2.64
C ARG A 72 -12.40 -4.65 -3.60
N ASN A 73 -13.43 -4.52 -4.42
CA ASN A 73 -13.75 -5.45 -5.50
C ASN A 73 -13.35 -4.87 -6.86
N HIS A 74 -12.93 -5.74 -7.77
CA HIS A 74 -12.67 -5.36 -9.16
C HIS A 74 -13.99 -5.04 -9.89
N CYS A 75 -13.98 -3.97 -10.69
CA CYS A 75 -15.13 -3.58 -11.51
C CYS A 75 -14.85 -3.90 -12.98
N ASN A 76 -15.54 -4.90 -13.53
CA ASN A 76 -15.35 -5.36 -14.91
C ASN A 76 -15.68 -4.29 -15.97
N THR A 77 -16.42 -3.23 -15.61
CA THR A 77 -16.78 -2.15 -16.55
C THR A 77 -15.71 -1.08 -16.63
N CYS A 78 -14.99 -0.82 -15.53
CA CYS A 78 -14.04 0.29 -15.42
C CYS A 78 -12.58 -0.13 -15.66
N ASN A 79 -12.28 -1.44 -15.57
CA ASN A 79 -10.92 -2.02 -15.55
C ASN A 79 -9.97 -1.29 -14.58
#